data_AF-A0A8J7RBM6-F1
#
_entry.id   AF-A0A8J7RBM6-F1
#
_cell.length_a   1.000
_cell.length_b   1.000
_cell.length_c   1.000
_cell.angle_alpha   90.00
_cell.angle_beta   90.00
_cell.angle_gamma   90.00
#
_symmetry.space_group_name_H-M   'P 1'
#
loop_
_entity.id
_entity.type
_entity.pdbx_description
1 polymer ?
#
loop_
_entity_poly.entity_id
_entity_poly.type
_entity_poly.pdbx_seq_one_letter_code
_entity_poly.pdbx_strand_id
1 'polypeptide(L)'
;MQLVYTGKTKNVFAMDNGNYMLEFKDDCTGKDGVFDPGENSVGLTIEGVGDVNLRMSIYFFEKINAAGIKTHYVSADLEKTTMEVLPCKPFGKGMEVICRHKAVGSFHRRYADYIELGADLPAYVETTFKNDALGDPLVTKDALVALGVLSAEQYDTIKEMTQKITQIVADDLKEKGLVLYDIKFEYGYDADGNVILIDEIASGNMRVYKDGEYIDPMTLSKLFFA
;
A
#
# COMPACT_ATOMS: atom_id res chain seq x y z
N MET A 1 -21.16 13.40 -8.32
CA MET A 1 -19.83 13.20 -7.68
C MET A 1 -19.42 14.48 -6.97
N GLN A 2 -19.01 14.39 -5.70
CA GLN A 2 -18.51 15.51 -4.91
C GLN A 2 -17.09 15.21 -4.45
N LEU A 3 -16.13 16.11 -4.67
CA LEU A 3 -14.76 15.96 -4.17
C LEU A 3 -14.76 15.95 -2.63
N VAL A 4 -14.20 14.90 -2.03
CA VAL A 4 -14.11 14.69 -0.57
C VAL A 4 -12.70 14.94 -0.07
N TYR A 5 -11.69 14.48 -0.82
CA TYR A 5 -10.30 14.57 -0.42
C TYR A 5 -9.38 14.61 -1.64
N THR A 6 -8.37 15.48 -1.61
CA THR A 6 -7.28 15.51 -2.58
C THR A 6 -6.03 14.98 -1.91
N GLY A 7 -5.63 13.76 -2.30
CA GLY A 7 -4.40 13.13 -1.86
C GLY A 7 -3.21 13.45 -2.78
N LYS A 8 -2.05 12.91 -2.42
CA LYS A 8 -0.80 13.07 -3.18
C LYS A 8 -0.92 12.40 -4.56
N THR A 9 -1.38 11.15 -4.61
CA THR A 9 -1.51 10.35 -5.85
C THR A 9 -2.94 10.17 -6.33
N LYS A 10 -3.96 10.49 -5.52
CA LYS A 10 -5.37 10.21 -5.85
C LYS A 10 -6.31 11.32 -5.38
N ASN A 11 -7.35 11.61 -6.14
CA ASN A 11 -8.52 12.35 -5.66
C ASN A 11 -9.62 11.35 -5.24
N VAL A 12 -10.40 11.72 -4.22
CA VAL A 12 -11.50 10.90 -3.71
C VAL A 12 -12.81 11.65 -3.88
N PHE A 13 -13.76 11.06 -4.57
CA PHE A 13 -15.09 11.62 -4.79
C PHE A 13 -16.17 10.74 -4.16
N ALA A 14 -17.15 11.35 -3.51
CA ALA A 14 -18.37 10.66 -3.10
C ALA A 14 -19.28 10.43 -4.31
N MET A 15 -19.87 9.23 -4.39
CA MET A 15 -20.81 8.82 -5.43
C MET A 15 -22.24 8.75 -4.89
N ASP A 16 -23.23 8.87 -5.78
CA ASP A 16 -24.65 8.93 -5.41
C ASP A 16 -25.18 7.60 -4.84
N ASN A 17 -24.49 6.49 -5.13
CA ASN A 17 -24.79 5.16 -4.59
C ASN A 17 -24.20 4.88 -3.20
N GLY A 18 -23.51 5.87 -2.60
CA GLY A 18 -22.86 5.76 -1.29
C GLY A 18 -21.44 5.21 -1.32
N ASN A 19 -20.94 4.79 -2.49
CA ASN A 19 -19.53 4.42 -2.68
C ASN A 19 -18.65 5.66 -2.89
N TYR A 20 -17.35 5.42 -3.01
CA TYR A 20 -16.37 6.43 -3.36
C TYR A 20 -15.70 6.08 -4.68
N MET A 21 -15.33 7.11 -5.45
CA MET A 21 -14.49 6.99 -6.63
C MET A 21 -13.10 7.51 -6.31
N LEU A 22 -12.09 6.68 -6.55
CA LEU A 22 -10.68 7.07 -6.52
C LEU A 22 -10.23 7.40 -7.94
N GLU A 23 -9.82 8.63 -8.19
CA GLU A 23 -9.21 9.08 -9.45
C GLU A 23 -7.70 9.11 -9.27
N PHE A 24 -6.99 8.27 -10.02
CA PHE A 24 -5.54 8.15 -9.95
C PHE A 24 -4.89 9.27 -10.78
N LYS A 25 -3.91 9.94 -10.18
CA LYS A 25 -3.17 11.04 -10.80
C LYS A 25 -1.81 10.57 -11.26
N ASP A 26 -1.22 11.33 -12.16
CA ASP A 26 0.16 11.14 -12.59
C ASP A 26 1.21 11.78 -11.66
N ASP A 27 0.74 12.35 -10.54
CA ASP A 27 1.58 12.93 -9.49
C ASP A 27 2.25 11.82 -8.66
N CYS A 28 3.56 11.91 -8.49
CA CYS A 28 4.36 10.98 -7.70
C CYS A 28 5.01 11.66 -6.49
N THR A 29 5.25 10.88 -5.43
CA THR A 29 6.08 11.32 -4.32
C THR A 29 7.56 11.30 -4.70
N GLY A 30 8.30 12.26 -4.18
CA GLY A 30 9.72 12.37 -4.46
C GLY A 30 10.35 13.60 -3.84
N LYS A 31 11.67 13.71 -4.03
CA LYS A 31 12.47 14.84 -3.56
C LYS A 31 13.41 15.27 -4.67
N ASP A 32 13.50 16.58 -4.89
CA ASP A 32 14.37 17.18 -5.91
C ASP A 32 14.17 16.59 -7.33
N GLY A 33 12.94 16.22 -7.68
CA GLY A 33 12.60 15.62 -8.98
C GLY A 33 12.93 14.12 -9.12
N VAL A 34 13.40 13.48 -8.05
CA VAL A 34 13.68 12.03 -8.00
C VAL A 34 12.54 11.32 -7.28
N PHE A 35 12.03 10.24 -7.89
CA PHE A 35 11.02 9.39 -7.28
C PHE A 35 11.53 8.73 -6.00
N ASP A 36 10.79 8.89 -4.91
CA ASP A 36 11.05 8.21 -3.65
C ASP A 36 9.70 7.78 -3.03
N PRO A 37 9.45 6.47 -2.89
CA PRO A 37 8.20 5.96 -2.33
C PRO A 37 8.09 6.17 -0.81
N GLY A 38 9.18 6.58 -0.15
CA GLY A 38 9.22 6.93 1.27
C GLY A 38 9.15 8.44 1.54
N GLU A 39 9.02 9.28 0.51
CA GLU A 39 8.93 10.74 0.66
C GLU A 39 7.51 11.24 0.83
N ASN A 40 7.40 12.39 1.49
CA ASN A 40 6.13 12.92 1.96
C ASN A 40 5.61 14.12 1.17
N SER A 41 6.27 14.51 0.08
CA SER A 41 5.81 15.57 -0.83
C SER A 41 5.65 15.04 -2.26
N VAL A 42 4.72 15.63 -3.02
CA VAL A 42 4.70 15.46 -4.48
C VAL A 42 5.98 16.07 -5.03
N GLY A 43 6.82 15.25 -5.65
CA GLY A 43 8.16 15.63 -6.09
C GLY A 43 8.31 15.70 -7.60
N LEU A 44 7.41 15.06 -8.35
CA LEU A 44 7.41 14.99 -9.81
C LEU A 44 6.07 14.48 -10.36
N THR A 45 5.85 14.67 -11.66
CA THR A 45 4.75 14.06 -12.43
C THR A 45 5.36 13.09 -13.43
N ILE A 46 4.85 11.86 -13.48
CA ILE A 46 5.27 10.84 -14.45
C ILE A 46 4.05 10.49 -15.30
N GLU A 47 4.07 10.83 -16.58
CA GLU A 47 2.97 10.53 -17.49
C GLU A 47 2.64 9.03 -17.50
N GLY A 48 1.36 8.70 -17.26
CA GLY A 48 0.84 7.34 -17.28
C GLY A 48 1.07 6.51 -16.01
N VAL A 49 1.70 7.07 -14.97
CA VAL A 49 1.88 6.32 -13.70
C VAL A 49 0.55 6.05 -13.00
N GLY A 50 -0.45 6.94 -13.14
CA GLY A 50 -1.78 6.72 -12.58
C GLY A 50 -2.48 5.50 -13.20
N ASP A 51 -2.43 5.35 -14.52
CA ASP A 51 -2.96 4.19 -15.25
C ASP A 51 -2.23 2.91 -14.86
N VAL A 52 -0.90 2.96 -14.77
CA VAL A 52 -0.08 1.83 -14.35
C VAL A 52 -0.41 1.37 -12.93
N ASN A 53 -0.56 2.31 -11.99
CA ASN A 53 -0.92 2.01 -10.60
C ASN A 53 -2.33 1.42 -10.51
N LEU A 54 -3.28 1.94 -11.30
CA LEU A 54 -4.64 1.41 -11.36
C LEU A 54 -4.66 -0.02 -11.93
N ARG A 55 -3.94 -0.31 -13.01
CA ARG A 55 -3.85 -1.67 -13.58
C ARG A 55 -3.34 -2.69 -12.59
N MET A 56 -2.28 -2.34 -11.85
CA MET A 56 -1.71 -3.20 -10.81
C MET A 56 -2.67 -3.38 -9.64
N SER A 57 -3.36 -2.30 -9.25
CA SER A 57 -4.38 -2.35 -8.19
C SER A 57 -5.53 -3.27 -8.57
N ILE A 58 -6.09 -3.13 -9.78
CA ILE A 58 -7.15 -4.02 -10.29
C ILE A 58 -6.69 -5.48 -10.22
N TYR A 59 -5.53 -5.78 -10.79
CA TYR A 59 -5.00 -7.14 -10.84
C TYR A 59 -4.91 -7.79 -9.45
N PHE A 60 -4.30 -7.09 -8.49
CA PHE A 60 -4.14 -7.65 -7.15
C PHE A 60 -5.45 -7.65 -6.34
N PHE A 61 -6.29 -6.61 -6.45
CA PHE A 61 -7.57 -6.60 -5.74
C PHE A 61 -8.50 -7.72 -6.20
N GLU A 62 -8.59 -8.00 -7.50
CA GLU A 62 -9.36 -9.12 -8.02
C GLU A 62 -8.86 -10.46 -7.46
N LYS A 63 -7.54 -10.64 -7.42
CA LYS A 63 -6.91 -11.86 -6.89
C LYS A 63 -7.10 -12.03 -5.39
N ILE A 64 -6.97 -10.94 -4.63
CA ILE A 64 -7.17 -10.92 -3.17
C ILE A 64 -8.63 -11.21 -2.83
N ASN A 65 -9.58 -10.61 -3.56
CA ASN A 65 -11.01 -10.91 -3.43
C ASN A 65 -11.31 -12.38 -3.77
N ALA A 66 -10.69 -12.92 -4.83
CA ALA A 66 -10.83 -14.34 -5.19
C ALA A 66 -10.25 -15.30 -4.11
N ALA A 67 -9.26 -14.85 -3.34
CA ALA A 67 -8.73 -15.56 -2.17
C ALA A 67 -9.61 -15.41 -0.91
N GLY A 68 -10.76 -14.73 -1.00
CA GLY A 68 -11.70 -14.54 0.11
C GLY A 68 -11.28 -13.47 1.12
N ILE A 69 -10.31 -12.62 0.77
CA ILE A 69 -9.85 -11.53 1.63
C ILE A 69 -10.60 -10.26 1.25
N LYS A 70 -11.26 -9.61 2.22
CA LYS A 70 -12.12 -8.45 1.98
C LYS A 70 -11.30 -7.21 1.60
N THR A 71 -11.61 -6.62 0.46
CA THR A 71 -11.04 -5.34 0.00
C THR A 71 -12.15 -4.34 -0.29
N HIS A 72 -11.81 -3.06 -0.37
CA HIS A 72 -12.77 -2.03 -0.75
C HIS A 72 -13.06 -2.00 -2.26
N TYR A 73 -12.36 -2.77 -3.09
CA TYR A 73 -12.48 -2.71 -4.55
C TYR A 73 -13.86 -3.18 -5.03
N VAL A 74 -14.50 -2.38 -5.90
CA VAL A 74 -15.78 -2.71 -6.54
C VAL A 74 -15.61 -2.88 -8.04
N SER A 75 -15.11 -1.84 -8.72
CA SER A 75 -14.89 -1.84 -10.17
C SER A 75 -13.87 -0.77 -10.55
N ALA A 76 -13.44 -0.75 -11.81
CA ALA A 76 -12.57 0.29 -12.34
C ALA A 76 -12.89 0.65 -13.79
N ASP A 77 -12.49 1.86 -14.18
CA ASP A 77 -12.54 2.39 -15.54
C ASP A 77 -11.14 2.87 -15.92
N LEU A 78 -10.47 2.11 -16.77
CA LEU A 78 -9.10 2.42 -17.24
C LEU A 78 -9.06 3.61 -18.20
N GLU A 79 -10.15 3.92 -18.92
CA GLU A 79 -10.17 5.07 -19.83
C GLU A 79 -10.19 6.40 -19.05
N LYS A 80 -10.80 6.38 -17.86
CA LYS A 80 -10.86 7.54 -16.95
C LYS A 80 -9.83 7.48 -15.82
N THR A 81 -9.06 6.39 -15.72
CA THR A 81 -8.11 6.15 -14.64
C THR A 81 -8.76 6.21 -13.25
N THR A 82 -9.93 5.59 -13.11
CA THR A 82 -10.72 5.63 -11.87
C THR A 82 -11.08 4.25 -11.31
N MET A 83 -11.23 4.15 -9.99
CA MET A 83 -11.62 2.94 -9.27
C MET A 83 -12.77 3.23 -8.29
N GLU A 84 -13.87 2.50 -8.41
CA GLU A 84 -14.97 2.56 -7.45
C GLU A 84 -14.67 1.66 -6.25
N VAL A 85 -14.89 2.19 -5.05
CA VAL A 85 -14.59 1.51 -3.79
C VAL A 85 -15.72 1.63 -2.76
N LEU A 86 -15.86 0.60 -1.93
CA LEU A 86 -16.81 0.54 -0.83
C LEU A 86 -16.52 1.59 0.24
N PRO A 87 -17.56 2.13 0.91
CA PRO A 87 -17.38 3.03 2.03
C PRO A 87 -16.68 2.32 3.19
N CYS A 88 -15.64 2.94 3.70
CA CYS A 88 -14.89 2.47 4.86
C CYS A 88 -14.31 3.66 5.62
N LYS A 89 -13.97 3.45 6.89
CA LYS A 89 -13.29 4.45 7.70
C LYS A 89 -11.84 4.02 7.92
N PRO A 90 -10.84 4.85 7.58
CA PRO A 90 -9.45 4.54 7.88
C PRO A 90 -9.22 4.50 9.39
N PHE A 91 -8.24 3.71 9.81
CA PHE A 91 -7.82 3.70 11.21
C PHE A 91 -7.09 5.01 11.58
N GLY A 92 -7.51 5.64 12.68
CA GLY A 92 -6.93 6.89 13.15
C GLY A 92 -7.00 8.02 12.12
N LYS A 93 -5.87 8.69 11.87
CA LYS A 93 -5.71 9.71 10.82
C LYS A 93 -5.04 9.17 9.56
N GLY A 94 -5.02 7.85 9.40
CA GLY A 94 -4.16 7.13 8.45
C GLY A 94 -3.12 6.30 9.19
N MET A 95 -3.04 5.04 8.81
CA MET A 95 -2.10 4.07 9.34
C MET A 95 -1.59 3.23 8.18
N GLU A 96 -0.28 3.07 8.09
CA GLU A 96 0.35 2.22 7.09
C GLU A 96 0.82 0.92 7.75
N VAL A 97 0.66 -0.19 7.05
CA VAL A 97 1.01 -1.52 7.53
C VAL A 97 2.01 -2.11 6.54
N ILE A 98 3.24 -2.31 6.99
CA ILE A 98 4.34 -2.75 6.15
C ILE A 98 4.66 -4.21 6.46
N CYS A 99 4.68 -5.04 5.44
CA CYS A 99 5.22 -6.40 5.53
C CYS A 99 6.60 -6.46 4.89
N ARG A 100 7.54 -7.13 5.56
CA ARG A 100 8.94 -7.24 5.13
C ARG A 100 9.36 -8.70 5.04
N HIS A 101 9.83 -9.10 3.87
CA HIS A 101 10.57 -10.35 3.65
C HIS A 101 12.08 -10.16 3.78
N LYS A 102 12.57 -8.92 3.62
CA LYS A 102 13.99 -8.59 3.73
C LYS A 102 14.24 -7.41 4.66
N ALA A 103 15.35 -7.43 5.38
CA ALA A 103 15.79 -6.35 6.26
C ALA A 103 16.34 -5.17 5.45
N VAL A 104 15.45 -4.26 5.03
CA VAL A 104 15.79 -3.07 4.23
C VAL A 104 15.07 -1.82 4.75
N GLY A 105 15.37 -0.67 4.15
CA GLY A 105 14.65 0.57 4.40
C GLY A 105 14.68 1.01 5.87
N SER A 106 13.54 1.49 6.37
CA SER A 106 13.42 2.00 7.74
C SER A 106 13.64 0.92 8.81
N PHE A 107 13.35 -0.35 8.52
CA PHE A 107 13.64 -1.44 9.44
C PHE A 107 15.15 -1.60 9.65
N HIS A 108 15.92 -1.71 8.57
CA HIS A 108 17.38 -1.80 8.69
C HIS A 108 17.97 -0.56 9.37
N ARG A 109 17.48 0.66 9.05
CA ARG A 109 17.95 1.89 9.73
C ARG A 109 17.74 1.85 11.25
N ARG A 110 16.68 1.21 11.74
CA ARG A 110 16.42 1.07 13.18
C ARG A 110 17.22 -0.05 13.84
N TYR A 111 17.55 -1.10 13.11
CA TYR A 111 18.08 -2.35 13.67
C TYR A 111 19.44 -2.79 13.11
N ALA A 112 20.17 -1.91 12.42
CA ALA A 112 21.43 -2.23 11.72
C ALA A 112 22.50 -2.89 12.61
N ASP A 113 22.52 -2.61 13.91
CA ASP A 113 23.45 -3.24 14.86
C ASP A 113 23.16 -4.75 15.10
N TYR A 114 21.96 -5.21 14.73
CA TYR A 114 21.46 -6.56 15.01
C TYR A 114 21.19 -7.39 13.76
N ILE A 115 21.23 -6.80 12.57
CA ILE A 115 20.88 -7.49 11.33
C ILE A 115 21.58 -6.88 10.11
N GLU A 116 22.02 -7.73 9.21
CA GLU A 116 22.62 -7.30 7.95
C GLU A 116 21.57 -6.79 6.95
N LEU A 117 21.97 -5.83 6.11
CA LEU A 117 21.14 -5.33 5.02
C LEU A 117 20.77 -6.48 4.06
N GLY A 118 19.47 -6.67 3.83
CA GLY A 118 18.96 -7.71 2.94
C GLY A 118 18.86 -9.09 3.57
N ALA A 119 19.08 -9.23 4.87
CA ALA A 119 18.81 -10.49 5.59
C ALA A 119 17.33 -10.88 5.51
N ASP A 120 17.04 -12.18 5.56
CA ASP A 120 15.67 -12.71 5.53
C ASP A 120 14.88 -12.34 6.80
N LEU A 121 13.62 -11.97 6.60
CA LEU A 121 12.63 -11.74 7.64
C LEU A 121 11.41 -12.64 7.42
N PRO A 122 10.84 -13.22 8.49
CA PRO A 122 9.73 -14.15 8.39
C PRO A 122 8.39 -13.41 8.23
N ALA A 123 8.20 -12.72 7.11
CA ALA A 123 7.02 -11.86 6.86
C ALA A 123 6.73 -10.93 8.04
N TYR A 124 7.75 -10.15 8.42
CA TYR A 124 7.68 -9.24 9.57
C TYR A 124 6.72 -8.08 9.26
N VAL A 125 5.75 -7.86 10.15
CA VAL A 125 4.75 -6.79 10.01
C VAL A 125 5.00 -5.69 11.04
N GLU A 126 5.01 -4.45 10.56
CA GLU A 126 5.05 -3.25 11.40
C GLU A 126 4.02 -2.21 10.95
N THR A 127 3.68 -1.31 11.85
CA THR A 127 2.69 -0.25 11.62
C THR A 127 3.30 1.12 11.84
N THR A 128 2.94 2.08 11.01
CA THR A 128 3.28 3.50 11.17
C THR A 128 2.02 4.35 11.13
N PHE A 129 2.02 5.50 11.81
CA PHE A 129 1.01 6.51 11.55
C PHE A 129 1.38 7.32 10.32
N LYS A 130 0.38 7.70 9.52
CA LYS A 130 0.58 8.67 8.42
C LYS A 130 0.67 10.08 9.01
N ASN A 131 1.89 10.57 9.18
CA ASN A 131 2.16 11.88 9.75
C ASN A 131 3.49 12.42 9.24
N ASP A 132 3.42 13.11 8.10
CA ASP A 132 4.57 13.72 7.42
C ASP A 132 5.41 14.58 8.36
N ALA A 133 4.77 15.35 9.26
CA ALA A 133 5.47 16.25 10.19
C ALA A 133 6.29 15.51 11.27
N LEU A 134 5.96 14.25 11.53
CA LEU A 134 6.67 13.38 12.48
C LEU A 134 7.45 12.26 11.77
N GLY A 135 7.52 12.28 10.43
CA GLY A 135 8.24 11.28 9.65
C GLY A 135 7.66 9.87 9.77
N ASP A 136 6.33 9.77 9.76
CA ASP A 136 5.56 8.51 9.80
C ASP A 136 6.00 7.57 10.94
N PRO A 137 5.76 7.97 12.20
CA PRO A 137 6.32 7.28 13.35
C PRO A 137 5.81 5.85 13.44
N LEU A 138 6.73 4.91 13.71
CA LEU A 138 6.39 3.53 14.04
C LEU A 138 5.52 3.49 15.30
N VAL A 139 4.46 2.70 15.25
CA VAL A 139 3.51 2.50 16.34
C VAL A 139 3.35 1.02 16.61
N THR A 140 3.29 0.63 17.88
CA THR A 140 3.11 -0.77 18.30
C THR A 140 1.65 -1.13 18.48
N LYS A 141 1.32 -2.43 18.52
CA LYS A 141 -0.01 -2.94 18.88
C LYS A 141 -0.53 -2.31 20.18
N ASP A 142 0.29 -2.29 21.23
CA ASP A 142 -0.11 -1.76 22.54
C ASP A 142 -0.45 -0.27 22.47
N ALA A 143 0.35 0.51 21.73
CA ALA A 143 0.06 1.93 21.53
C ALA A 143 -1.22 2.15 20.70
N LEU A 144 -1.43 1.37 19.64
CA LEU A 144 -2.66 1.44 18.83
C LEU A 144 -3.92 1.17 19.67
N VAL A 145 -3.86 0.17 20.55
CA VAL A 145 -4.96 -0.17 21.47
C VAL A 145 -5.14 0.91 22.54
N ALA A 146 -4.05 1.35 23.17
CA ALA A 146 -4.10 2.38 24.22
C ALA A 146 -4.61 3.73 23.73
N LEU A 147 -4.32 4.08 22.47
CA LEU A 147 -4.80 5.29 21.81
C LEU A 147 -6.22 5.15 21.23
N GLY A 148 -6.83 3.97 21.32
CA GLY A 148 -8.17 3.70 20.78
C GLY A 148 -8.22 3.78 19.24
N VAL A 149 -7.09 3.54 18.56
CA VAL A 149 -7.02 3.56 17.09
C VAL A 149 -7.69 2.32 16.51
N LEU A 150 -7.42 1.16 17.11
CA LEU A 150 -8.02 -0.13 16.75
C LEU A 150 -8.00 -1.09 17.95
N SER A 151 -8.84 -2.13 17.90
CA SER A 151 -8.83 -3.18 18.93
C SER A 151 -7.66 -4.16 18.73
N ALA A 152 -7.32 -4.92 19.78
CA ALA A 152 -6.31 -5.96 19.68
C ALA A 152 -6.66 -7.02 18.62
N GLU A 153 -7.94 -7.34 18.48
CA GLU A 153 -8.47 -8.30 17.49
C GLU A 153 -8.38 -7.76 16.05
N GLN A 154 -8.70 -6.47 15.86
CA GLN A 154 -8.50 -5.81 14.57
C GLN A 154 -7.03 -5.79 14.17
N TYR A 155 -6.11 -5.56 15.12
CA TYR A 155 -4.67 -5.64 14.85
C TYR A 155 -4.25 -7.04 14.38
N ASP A 156 -4.68 -8.08 15.11
CA ASP A 156 -4.31 -9.47 14.78
C ASP A 156 -4.86 -9.85 13.40
N THR A 157 -6.09 -9.45 13.10
CA THR A 157 -6.70 -9.61 11.77
C THR A 157 -5.90 -8.89 10.68
N ILE A 158 -5.54 -7.61 10.90
CA ILE A 158 -4.72 -6.82 9.97
C ILE A 158 -3.37 -7.51 9.72
N LYS A 159 -2.71 -8.00 10.76
CA LYS A 159 -1.41 -8.67 10.64
C LYS A 159 -1.52 -9.94 9.81
N GLU A 160 -2.50 -10.79 10.10
CA GLU A 160 -2.73 -12.03 9.35
C GLU A 160 -3.11 -11.75 7.88
N MET A 161 -4.00 -10.79 7.64
CA MET A 161 -4.37 -10.35 6.29
C MET A 161 -3.14 -9.85 5.53
N THR A 162 -2.33 -9.00 6.17
CA THR A 162 -1.12 -8.42 5.59
C THR A 162 -0.15 -9.52 5.14
N GLN A 163 0.14 -10.50 5.99
CA GLN A 163 1.04 -11.59 5.64
C GLN A 163 0.50 -12.44 4.47
N LYS A 164 -0.81 -12.73 4.45
CA LYS A 164 -1.45 -13.47 3.35
C LYS A 164 -1.40 -12.69 2.03
N ILE A 165 -1.74 -11.40 2.06
CA ILE A 165 -1.72 -10.53 0.88
C ILE A 165 -0.29 -10.37 0.35
N THR A 166 0.69 -10.14 1.24
CA THR A 166 2.10 -10.08 0.85
C THR A 166 2.56 -11.36 0.18
N GLN A 167 2.13 -12.52 0.67
CA GLN A 167 2.46 -13.80 0.02
C GLN A 167 1.87 -13.90 -1.39
N ILE A 168 0.60 -13.51 -1.58
CA ILE A 168 -0.04 -13.47 -2.91
C ILE A 168 0.76 -12.59 -3.88
N VAL A 169 1.15 -11.38 -3.45
CA VAL A 169 1.95 -10.46 -4.28
C VAL A 169 3.34 -11.03 -4.56
N ALA A 170 3.99 -11.64 -3.55
CA ALA A 170 5.31 -12.22 -3.68
C ALA A 170 5.34 -13.41 -4.65
N ASP A 171 4.31 -14.25 -4.63
CA ASP A 171 4.22 -15.41 -5.52
C ASP A 171 4.11 -14.98 -7.00
N ASP A 172 3.30 -13.96 -7.31
CA ASP A 172 3.16 -13.45 -8.68
C ASP A 172 4.44 -12.78 -9.18
N LEU A 173 5.10 -12.01 -8.32
CA LEU A 173 6.40 -11.43 -8.63
C LEU A 173 7.43 -12.53 -8.91
N LYS A 174 7.42 -13.60 -8.10
CA LYS A 174 8.35 -14.73 -8.27
C LYS A 174 8.15 -15.46 -9.58
N GLU A 175 6.92 -15.62 -10.06
CA GLU A 175 6.62 -16.19 -11.39
C GLU A 175 7.26 -15.37 -12.53
N LYS A 176 7.47 -14.07 -12.32
CA LYS A 176 8.14 -13.15 -13.25
C LYS A 176 9.65 -13.03 -13.02
N GLY A 177 10.23 -13.84 -12.15
CA GLY A 177 11.65 -13.76 -11.77
C GLY A 177 12.00 -12.52 -10.94
N LEU A 178 11.01 -11.97 -10.23
CA LEU A 178 11.14 -10.80 -9.37
C LEU A 178 11.05 -11.22 -7.91
N VAL A 179 11.68 -10.45 -7.01
CA VAL A 179 11.71 -10.75 -5.57
C VAL A 179 11.14 -9.57 -4.78
N LEU A 180 10.06 -9.81 -4.06
CA LEU A 180 9.47 -8.82 -3.15
C LEU A 180 10.28 -8.72 -1.85
N TYR A 181 10.77 -7.52 -1.52
CA TYR A 181 11.51 -7.26 -0.29
C TYR A 181 10.60 -6.73 0.82
N ASP A 182 9.77 -5.73 0.50
CA ASP A 182 8.71 -5.24 1.38
C ASP A 182 7.56 -4.62 0.56
N ILE A 183 6.39 -4.52 1.19
CA ILE A 183 5.20 -3.87 0.64
C ILE A 183 4.41 -3.20 1.76
N LYS A 184 3.77 -2.09 1.42
CA LYS A 184 2.98 -1.26 2.33
C LYS A 184 1.51 -1.26 1.92
N PHE A 185 0.63 -1.41 2.90
CA PHE A 185 -0.82 -1.39 2.74
C PHE A 185 -1.46 -0.36 3.67
N GLU A 186 -2.68 0.03 3.34
CA GLU A 186 -3.58 0.74 4.24
C GLU A 186 -4.82 -0.10 4.52
N TYR A 187 -5.36 0.04 5.73
CA TYR A 187 -6.58 -0.66 6.14
C TYR A 187 -7.58 0.33 6.73
N GLY A 188 -8.84 -0.04 6.60
CA GLY A 188 -9.94 0.60 7.30
C GLY A 188 -10.85 -0.42 7.95
N TYR A 189 -12.01 0.05 8.38
CA TYR A 189 -13.11 -0.80 8.81
C TYR A 189 -14.42 -0.37 8.16
N ASP A 190 -15.30 -1.33 7.93
CA ASP A 190 -16.65 -1.09 7.43
C ASP A 190 -17.61 -0.65 8.55
N ALA A 191 -18.88 -0.45 8.21
CA ALA A 191 -19.92 -0.04 9.16
C ALA A 191 -20.16 -1.05 10.29
N ASP A 192 -19.82 -2.33 10.08
CA ASP A 192 -19.94 -3.41 11.06
C ASP A 192 -18.65 -3.60 11.88
N GLY A 193 -17.60 -2.80 11.60
CA GLY A 193 -16.31 -2.85 12.27
C GLY A 193 -15.33 -3.90 11.73
N ASN A 194 -15.67 -4.59 10.63
CA ASN A 194 -14.78 -5.57 10.02
C ASN A 194 -13.62 -4.88 9.30
N VAL A 195 -12.42 -5.45 9.44
CA VAL A 195 -11.22 -4.98 8.74
C VAL A 195 -11.39 -5.15 7.23
N ILE A 196 -10.97 -4.13 6.48
CA ILE A 196 -10.98 -4.11 5.02
C ILE A 196 -9.66 -3.56 4.49
N LEU A 197 -9.09 -4.19 3.47
CA LEU A 197 -7.94 -3.65 2.74
C LEU A 197 -8.40 -2.49 1.85
N ILE A 198 -7.71 -1.35 1.95
CA ILE A 198 -8.08 -0.11 1.25
C ILE A 198 -6.90 0.45 0.45
N ASP A 199 -7.08 1.67 -0.07
CA ASP A 199 -6.13 2.43 -0.87
C ASP A 199 -5.81 1.79 -2.23
N GLU A 200 -4.57 1.36 -2.45
CA GLU A 200 -4.09 0.82 -3.73
C GLU A 200 -3.04 -0.29 -3.51
N ILE A 201 -2.81 -1.12 -4.52
CA ILE A 201 -1.66 -2.03 -4.58
C ILE A 201 -0.93 -1.74 -5.88
N ALA A 202 0.19 -1.04 -5.78
CA ALA A 202 0.85 -0.46 -6.93
C ALA A 202 2.37 -0.60 -6.82
N SER A 203 3.07 -0.49 -7.94
CA SER A 203 4.53 -0.65 -7.95
C SER A 203 5.24 0.38 -7.07
N GLY A 204 4.61 1.54 -6.82
CA GLY A 204 5.11 2.58 -5.92
C GLY A 204 5.02 2.26 -4.43
N ASN A 205 4.26 1.26 -4.00
CA ASN A 205 4.13 0.90 -2.58
C ASN A 205 4.85 -0.41 -2.20
N MET A 206 5.66 -0.95 -3.11
CA MET A 206 6.47 -2.15 -2.91
C MET A 206 7.92 -1.93 -3.31
N ARG A 207 8.84 -2.62 -2.63
CA ARG A 207 10.24 -2.70 -3.04
C ARG A 207 10.52 -4.07 -3.65
N VAL A 208 10.85 -4.06 -4.93
CA VAL A 208 11.08 -5.29 -5.72
C VAL A 208 12.49 -5.27 -6.30
N TYR A 209 13.10 -6.45 -6.34
CA TYR A 209 14.43 -6.67 -6.88
C TYR A 209 14.42 -7.71 -7.99
N LYS A 210 15.38 -7.59 -8.91
CA LYS A 210 15.72 -8.62 -9.89
C LYS A 210 17.23 -8.74 -9.94
N ASP A 211 17.73 -9.97 -9.83
CA ASP A 211 19.17 -10.27 -9.86
C ASP A 211 20.01 -9.44 -8.83
N GLY A 212 19.41 -9.10 -7.70
CA GLY A 212 20.04 -8.31 -6.63
C GLY A 212 19.96 -6.79 -6.82
N GLU A 213 19.39 -6.31 -7.92
CA GLU A 213 19.22 -4.88 -8.22
C GLU A 213 17.78 -4.42 -7.96
N TYR A 214 17.64 -3.23 -7.37
CA TYR A 214 16.33 -2.61 -7.14
C TYR A 214 15.70 -2.19 -8.47
N ILE A 215 14.41 -2.44 -8.62
CA ILE A 215 13.64 -2.05 -9.80
C ILE A 215 12.75 -0.86 -9.45
N ASP A 216 12.86 0.22 -10.22
CA ASP A 216 11.96 1.37 -10.06
C ASP A 216 10.50 0.99 -10.44
N PRO A 217 9.49 1.70 -9.90
CA PRO A 217 8.09 1.32 -10.10
C PRO A 217 7.63 1.24 -11.55
N MET A 218 8.15 2.09 -12.44
CA MET A 218 7.73 2.09 -13.84
C MET A 218 8.32 0.89 -14.59
N THR A 219 9.58 0.56 -14.31
CA THR A 219 10.20 -0.67 -14.83
C THR A 219 9.54 -1.92 -14.26
N LEU A 220 9.20 -1.92 -12.96
CA LEU A 220 8.50 -3.01 -12.31
C LEU A 220 7.18 -3.31 -13.01
N SER A 221 6.35 -2.30 -13.24
CA SER A 221 5.07 -2.51 -13.92
C SER A 221 5.21 -3.02 -15.35
N LYS A 222 6.21 -2.52 -16.11
CA LYS A 222 6.51 -3.04 -17.45
C LYS A 222 6.91 -4.51 -17.42
N LEU A 223 7.77 -4.91 -16.48
CA LEU A 223 8.21 -6.30 -16.33
C LEU A 223 7.06 -7.21 -15.87
N PHE A 224 6.19 -6.70 -15.01
CA PHE A 224 5.07 -7.47 -14.46
C PHE A 224 4.01 -7.79 -15.54
N PHE A 225 3.68 -6.81 -16.38
CA PHE A 225 2.66 -6.93 -17.44
C PHE A 225 3.21 -7.35 -18.81
N ALA A 226 4.53 -7.62 -18.92
CA ALA A 226 5.13 -8.28 -20.07
C ALA A 226 4.75 -9.77 -20.14
#